data_AF-A0A2V8Q7B7-F1
#
_entry.id   AF-A0A2V8Q7B7-F1
#
_cell.length_a   1.000
_cell.length_b   1.000
_cell.length_c   1.000
_cell.angle_alpha   90.00
_cell.angle_beta   90.00
_cell.angle_gamma   90.00
#
_symmetry.space_group_name_H-M   'P 1'
#
loop_
_entity.id
_entity.type
_entity.pdbx_description
1 polymer ?
#
loop_
_entity_poly.entity_id
_entity_poly.type
_entity_poly.pdbx_seq_one_letter_code
_entity_poly.pdbx_strand_id
1 'polypeptide(L)' 'MPKSKVVILGGGFGGLFTALDLAGSAEVTLVSDADHFVFTPMLYEYLSGEVEAWHIA' A
#
# COMPACT_ATOMS: atom_id res chain seq x y z
N MET A 1 -1.93 -28.05 0.03
CA MET A 1 -0.79 -27.74 -0.87
C MET A 1 0.03 -26.62 -0.24
N PRO A 2 1.36 -26.59 -0.38
CA PRO A 2 2.15 -25.46 0.09
C PRO A 2 1.72 -24.20 -0.67
N LYS A 3 1.52 -23.09 0.05
CA LYS A 3 1.23 -21.79 -0.58
C LYS A 3 2.51 -21.24 -1.21
N SER A 4 2.38 -20.63 -2.40
CA SER A 4 3.48 -19.91 -3.03
C SER A 4 3.95 -18.78 -2.12
N LYS A 5 5.27 -18.59 -2.00
CA LYS A 5 5.87 -17.48 -1.27
C LYS A 5 6.11 -16.32 -2.22
N VAL A 6 5.60 -15.14 -1.89
CA VAL A 6 5.66 -13.95 -2.75
C VAL A 6 6.23 -12.79 -1.96
N VAL A 7 7.25 -12.13 -2.52
CA VAL A 7 7.80 -10.90 -1.97
C VAL A 7 7.45 -9.75 -2.92
N ILE A 8 6.87 -8.69 -2.36
CA ILE A 8 6.50 -7.47 -3.09
C ILE A 8 7.35 -6.33 -2.54
N LEU A 9 8.00 -5.58 -3.43
CA LEU A 9 8.84 -4.43 -3.08
C LEU A 9 8.09 -3.13 -3.44
N GLY A 10 7.84 -2.29 -2.44
CA GLY A 10 7.17 -0.99 -2.54
C GLY A 10 5.69 -1.02 -2.13
N GLY A 11 5.31 -0.19 -1.15
CA GLY A 11 3.95 -0.09 -0.59
C GLY A 11 3.01 0.91 -1.29
N GLY A 12 3.25 1.26 -2.55
CA GLY A 12 2.36 2.14 -3.32
C GLY A 12 1.10 1.42 -3.84
N PHE A 13 0.37 2.05 -4.77
CA PHE A 13 -0.85 1.46 -5.37
C PHE A 13 -0.62 0.03 -5.86
N GLY A 14 0.34 -0.17 -6.76
CA GLY A 14 0.59 -1.50 -7.31
C GLY A 14 0.92 -2.54 -6.22
N GLY A 15 1.85 -2.21 -5.33
CA GLY A 15 2.36 -3.18 -4.37
C GLY A 15 1.37 -3.54 -3.26
N LEU A 16 0.76 -2.55 -2.61
CA LEU A 16 -0.20 -2.80 -1.54
C LEU A 16 -1.46 -3.49 -2.05
N PHE A 17 -2.06 -3.00 -3.15
CA PHE A 17 -3.27 -3.62 -3.69
C PHE A 17 -3.01 -5.03 -4.23
N THR A 18 -1.83 -5.30 -4.82
CA THR A 18 -1.44 -6.66 -5.19
C THR A 18 -1.26 -7.55 -3.96
N ALA A 19 -0.65 -7.04 -2.89
CA ALA A 19 -0.49 -7.79 -1.64
C ALA A 19 -1.84 -8.19 -1.03
N LEU A 20 -2.81 -7.27 -1.06
CA LEU A 20 -4.18 -7.50 -0.59
C LEU A 20 -4.94 -8.50 -1.48
N ASP A 21 -4.82 -8.42 -2.80
CA ASP A 21 -5.46 -9.35 -3.74
C ASP A 21 -4.91 -10.78 -3.59
N LEU A 22 -3.61 -10.91 -3.31
CA LEU A 22 -2.96 -12.19 -3.05
C LEU A 22 -3.18 -12.71 -1.62
N ALA A 23 -3.75 -11.91 -0.72
CA ALA A 23 -3.97 -12.29 0.66
C ALA A 23 -4.92 -13.49 0.74
N GLY A 24 -4.42 -14.62 1.21
CA GLY A 24 -5.16 -15.87 1.31
C GLY A 24 -4.76 -16.91 0.26
N SER A 25 -4.33 -16.48 -0.93
CA SER A 25 -3.86 -17.36 -2.02
C SER A 25 -2.36 -17.68 -1.93
N ALA A 26 -1.58 -16.79 -1.31
CA ALA A 26 -0.13 -16.91 -1.14
C ALA A 26 0.34 -16.55 0.27
N GLU A 27 1.58 -16.91 0.61
CA GLU A 27 2.33 -16.36 1.75
C GLU A 27 3.05 -15.09 1.26
N VAL A 28 2.46 -13.92 1.56
CA VAL A 28 2.90 -12.63 1.03
C VAL A 28 3.75 -11.88 2.05
N THR A 29 4.90 -11.35 1.62
CA THR A 29 5.70 -10.36 2.37
C THR A 29 5.77 -9.07 1.55
N LEU A 30 5.27 -7.97 2.11
CA LEU A 30 5.42 -6.63 1.54
C LEU A 30 6.58 -5.93 2.25
N VAL A 31 7.56 -5.46 1.47
CA VAL A 31 8.67 -4.65 1.97
C VAL A 31 8.52 -3.24 1.41
N SER A 32 8.47 -2.25 2.29
CA SER A 32 8.32 -0.84 1.97
C SER A 32 9.29 -0.02 2.80
N ASP A 33 9.77 1.08 2.27
CA ASP A 33 10.54 2.11 2.98
C ASP A 33 9.62 3.10 3.74
N ALA A 34 8.32 3.06 3.47
CA ALA A 34 7.27 3.77 4.21
C ALA A 34 6.45 2.83 5.10
N ASP A 35 5.97 3.32 6.23
CA ASP A 35 5.15 2.60 7.23
C ASP A 35 3.64 2.69 6.99
N HIS A 36 3.19 3.57 6.08
CA HIS A 36 1.81 3.73 5.66
C HIS A 36 1.71 3.92 4.14
N PHE A 37 0.51 3.70 3.60
CA PHE A 37 0.19 4.01 2.21
C PHE A 37 -0.11 5.50 2.10
N VAL A 38 0.26 6.12 0.97
CA VAL A 38 -0.15 7.50 0.68
C VAL A 38 -1.05 7.49 -0.54
N PHE A 39 -2.29 7.97 -0.38
CA PHE A 39 -3.19 8.21 -1.48
C PHE A 39 -2.75 9.48 -2.23
N THR A 40 -1.74 9.33 -3.08
CA THR A 40 -1.12 10.44 -3.81
C THR A 40 -2.08 11.32 -4.63
N PRO A 41 -3.24 10.84 -5.12
CA PRO A 41 -4.21 11.70 -5.78
C PRO A 41 -4.77 12.83 -4.90
N MET A 42 -4.81 12.66 -3.57
CA MET A 42 -5.30 13.69 -2.62
C MET A 42 -4.20 14.59 -2.06
N LEU A 43 -2.98 14.52 -2.59
CA LEU A 43 -1.89 15.38 -2.11
C LEU A 43 -2.16 16.87 -2.37
N TYR A 44 -2.92 17.20 -3.43
CA TYR A 44 -3.27 18.58 -3.71
C TYR A 44 -4.13 19.18 -2.58
N GLU A 45 -5.17 18.46 -2.18
CA GLU A 45 -6.10 18.83 -1.11
C GLU A 45 -5.39 18.89 0.25
N TYR A 46 -4.42 18.00 0.48
CA TYR A 46 -3.59 18.06 1.69
C TYR A 46 -2.73 19.32 1.71
N LEU A 47 -2.08 19.65 0.59
CA LEU A 47 -1.22 20.83 0.47
C LEU A 47 -2.01 22.14 0.47
N SER A 48 -3.27 22.14 0.02
CA SER A 48 -4.17 23.29 0.11
C SER A 48 -4.81 23.46 1.49
N GLY A 49 -4.67 22.45 2.37
CA GLY A 49 -5.26 22.45 3.71
C GLY A 49 -6.75 22.08 3.75
N GLU A 50 -7.29 21.54 2.66
CA GLU A 50 -8.66 21.05 2.58
C GLU A 50 -8.85 19.72 3.34
N VAL A 51 -7.78 18.95 3.50
CA VAL A 51 -7.76 17.69 4.28
C VAL A 51 -6.53 17.60 5.18
N GLU A 52 -6.68 16.86 6.28
CA GLU A 52 -5.58 16.48 7.17
C GLU A 52 -4.82 15.24 6.68
N ALA A 53 -3.60 15.02 7.21
CA ALA A 53 -2.72 13.92 6.81
C ALA A 53 -3.37 12.52 6.93
N TRP A 54 -4.26 12.31 7.91
CA TRP A 54 -4.93 11.01 8.08
C TRP A 54 -5.95 10.69 6.98
N HIS A 55 -6.40 11.69 6.20
CA HIS A 55 -7.28 11.44 5.05
C HIS A 55 -6.54 10.84 3.86
N ILE A 56 -5.21 10.96 3.82
CA ILE A 56 -4.37 10.47 2.73
C ILE A 56 -3.49 9.28 3.14
N ALA A 57 -3.53 8.89 4.43
CA ALA A 57 -2.72 7.83 5.02
C ALA A 57 -3.42 6.45 5.00
#